data_AF-A0A3R9F8V8-F1
#
_entry.id   AF-A0A3R9F8V8-F1
#
_cell.length_a   1.000
_cell.length_b   1.000
_cell.length_c   1.000
_cell.angle_alpha   90.00
_cell.angle_beta   90.00
_cell.angle_gamma   90.00
#
_symmetry.space_group_name_H-M   'P 1'
#
loop_
_entity.id
_entity.type
_entity.pdbx_description
1 polymer ?
#
loop_
_entity_poly.entity_id
_entity_poly.type
_entity_poly.pdbx_seq_one_letter_code
_entity_poly.pdbx_strand_id
1 'polypeptide(L)'
;MSNKQNAMIVSDERIHMLDSLFSTIDTDMAISMSFVRRAQKTSLVELGEKISGLNTSTLRRYMQQSYPCMRPIHVVAAMSWVLMVPMTSFYYALKVREHYRGMDDKAIEALYCVGRLPEEQFYLYLKMVSNLMGSEARAHFDVFQAELLSETTPSSCYDDLLPPKVLDINSFAIDYYRSIAITLRRFRQDNNIPIDVIARVLGLTEHQYVVLEDTNKIRDFSVAIGFRVKVGFELYSHVNFTSEMQQFPQFHQLRQHQHIRDSLIVESFRLLNTKSKSCASDLLSVLSKVYIKNET
;
A
#
# COMPACT_ATOMS: atom_id res chain seq x y z
N MET A 1 -8.80 -13.34 -35.00
CA MET A 1 -7.46 -13.95 -35.08
C MET A 1 -6.78 -13.72 -33.74
N SER A 2 -6.30 -14.81 -33.13
CA SER A 2 -5.81 -14.88 -31.75
C SER A 2 -4.55 -14.03 -31.54
N ASN A 3 -4.64 -13.03 -30.67
CA ASN A 3 -3.45 -12.42 -30.06
C ASN A 3 -2.81 -13.49 -29.19
N LYS A 4 -1.66 -14.03 -29.61
CA LYS A 4 -0.78 -14.79 -28.72
C LYS A 4 -0.38 -13.85 -27.59
N GLN A 5 -0.98 -14.00 -26.42
CA GLN A 5 -0.48 -13.38 -25.19
C GLN A 5 0.92 -13.96 -24.95
N ASN A 6 1.94 -13.11 -25.05
CA ASN A 6 3.30 -13.49 -24.64
C ASN A 6 3.24 -13.88 -23.17
N ALA A 7 3.69 -15.09 -22.85
CA ALA A 7 3.82 -15.52 -21.46
C ALA A 7 4.72 -14.52 -20.72
N MET A 8 4.30 -14.13 -19.52
CA MET A 8 5.09 -13.22 -18.71
C MET A 8 6.23 -14.00 -18.06
N ILE A 9 7.46 -13.77 -18.52
CA ILE A 9 8.65 -14.51 -18.09
C ILE A 9 9.38 -13.69 -17.03
N VAL A 10 9.63 -14.30 -15.87
CA VAL A 10 10.47 -13.74 -14.80
C VAL A 10 11.75 -14.56 -14.72
N SER A 11 12.91 -13.89 -14.76
CA SER A 11 14.20 -14.58 -14.72
C SER A 11 14.56 -15.07 -13.31
N ASP A 12 15.42 -16.09 -13.22
CA ASP A 12 15.92 -16.60 -11.95
C ASP A 12 16.75 -15.54 -11.20
N GLU A 13 17.48 -14.66 -11.90
CA GLU A 13 18.18 -13.54 -11.28
C GLU A 13 17.21 -12.58 -10.59
N ARG A 14 16.03 -12.35 -11.18
CA ARG A 14 14.99 -11.52 -10.58
C ARG A 14 14.43 -12.18 -9.32
N ILE A 15 14.21 -13.49 -9.33
CA ILE A 15 13.75 -14.23 -8.15
C ILE A 15 14.79 -14.15 -7.03
N HIS A 16 16.07 -14.36 -7.33
CA HIS A 16 17.15 -14.22 -6.34
C HIS A 16 17.29 -12.81 -5.79
N MET A 17 17.08 -11.78 -6.62
CA MET A 17 17.00 -10.39 -6.17
C MET A 17 15.85 -10.20 -5.17
N LEU A 18 14.66 -10.75 -5.43
CA LEU A 18 13.52 -10.68 -4.51
C LEU A 18 13.84 -11.38 -3.17
N ASP A 19 14.49 -12.55 -3.21
CA ASP A 19 14.91 -13.27 -2.00
C ASP A 19 15.83 -12.40 -1.13
N SER A 20 16.82 -11.74 -1.75
CA SER A 20 17.73 -10.83 -1.06
C SER A 20 17.00 -9.61 -0.50
N LEU A 21 16.17 -8.96 -1.32
CA LEU A 21 15.45 -7.73 -0.97
C LEU A 21 14.47 -7.92 0.18
N PHE A 22 13.82 -9.08 0.27
CA PHE A 22 12.81 -9.38 1.29
C PHE A 22 13.34 -10.29 2.42
N SER A 23 14.65 -10.51 2.52
CA SER A 23 15.25 -11.35 3.57
C SER A 23 15.00 -10.84 5.00
N THR A 24 14.82 -9.52 5.19
CA THR A 24 14.57 -8.87 6.49
C THR A 24 13.15 -8.31 6.63
N ILE A 25 12.24 -8.68 5.72
CA ILE A 25 10.89 -8.09 5.59
C ILE A 25 10.11 -8.04 6.90
N ASP A 26 10.19 -9.08 7.73
CA ASP A 26 9.45 -9.15 9.00
C ASP A 26 9.97 -8.14 10.03
N THR A 27 11.29 -7.99 10.15
CA THR A 27 11.93 -6.99 11.02
C THR A 27 11.64 -5.58 10.52
N ASP A 28 11.78 -5.36 9.21
CA ASP A 28 11.52 -4.07 8.59
C ASP A 28 10.05 -3.67 8.74
N MET A 29 9.12 -4.62 8.58
CA MET A 29 7.70 -4.38 8.78
C MET A 29 7.39 -4.04 10.24
N ALA A 30 8.03 -4.71 11.21
CA ALA A 30 7.88 -4.35 12.63
C ALA A 30 8.28 -2.89 12.90
N ILE A 31 9.41 -2.46 12.34
CA ILE A 31 9.90 -1.08 12.44
C ILE A 31 8.91 -0.12 11.78
N SER A 32 8.49 -0.41 10.55
CA SER A 32 7.52 0.38 9.79
C SER A 32 6.20 0.54 10.52
N MET A 33 5.58 -0.56 10.99
CA MET A 33 4.30 -0.51 11.72
C MET A 33 4.42 0.32 13.00
N SER A 34 5.53 0.14 13.74
CA SER A 34 5.82 0.90 14.95
C SER A 34 6.03 2.40 14.67
N PHE A 35 6.74 2.72 13.58
CA PHE A 35 6.99 4.08 13.13
C PHE A 35 5.70 4.77 12.68
N VAL A 36 4.94 4.14 11.78
CA VAL A 36 3.65 4.65 11.29
C VAL A 36 2.74 4.97 12.46
N ARG A 37 2.52 4.02 13.39
CA ARG A 37 1.70 4.27 14.57
C ARG A 37 2.13 5.53 15.34
N ARG A 38 3.45 5.70 15.57
CA ARG A 38 3.98 6.88 16.28
C ARG A 38 3.79 8.17 15.49
N ALA A 39 4.06 8.16 14.19
CA ALA A 39 3.83 9.31 13.30
C ALA A 39 2.35 9.73 13.29
N GLN A 40 1.46 8.74 13.37
CA GLN A 40 0.02 8.92 13.46
C GLN A 40 -0.46 9.37 14.86
N LYS A 41 0.44 9.41 15.86
CA LYS A 41 0.17 9.73 17.28
C LYS A 41 -0.89 8.83 17.95
N THR A 42 -1.10 7.63 17.41
CA THR A 42 -2.11 6.70 17.94
C THR A 42 -1.51 5.80 19.01
N SER A 43 -2.14 5.70 20.17
CA SER A 43 -1.71 4.77 21.21
C SER A 43 -1.98 3.31 20.80
N LEU A 44 -1.32 2.34 21.44
CA LEU A 44 -1.63 0.91 21.18
C LEU A 44 -3.03 0.54 21.65
N VAL A 45 -3.54 1.21 22.67
CA VAL A 45 -4.89 0.98 23.22
C VAL A 45 -5.92 1.49 22.21
N GLU A 46 -5.80 2.74 21.77
CA GLU A 46 -6.67 3.33 20.74
C GLU A 46 -6.68 2.49 19.45
N LEU A 47 -5.51 2.02 19.01
CA LEU A 47 -5.44 1.18 17.81
C LEU A 47 -6.10 -0.19 18.03
N GLY A 48 -5.96 -0.76 19.24
CA GLY A 48 -6.63 -2.00 19.62
C GLY A 48 -8.15 -1.86 19.74
N GLU A 49 -8.65 -0.69 20.17
CA GLU A 49 -10.09 -0.41 20.23
C GLU A 49 -10.72 -0.32 18.83
N LYS A 50 -9.95 0.10 17.82
CA LYS A 50 -10.40 0.16 16.42
C LYS A 50 -10.39 -1.20 15.70
N ILE A 51 -9.82 -2.25 16.29
CA ILE A 51 -9.69 -3.57 15.65
C ILE A 51 -10.19 -4.66 16.60
N SER A 52 -11.31 -5.30 16.27
CA SER A 52 -11.79 -6.48 17.00
C SER A 52 -11.20 -7.76 16.42
N GLY A 53 -11.22 -8.84 17.21
CA GLY A 53 -10.66 -10.14 16.82
C GLY A 53 -9.13 -10.26 16.92
N LEU A 54 -8.40 -9.16 17.15
CA LEU A 54 -6.96 -9.14 17.41
C LEU A 54 -6.67 -8.61 18.82
N ASN A 55 -6.01 -9.41 19.66
CA ASN A 55 -5.59 -8.93 20.98
C ASN A 55 -4.51 -7.84 20.84
N THR A 56 -4.64 -6.74 21.59
CA THR A 56 -3.68 -5.63 21.66
C THR A 56 -2.24 -6.08 21.94
N SER A 57 -2.05 -7.16 22.70
CA SER A 57 -0.73 -7.77 22.94
C SER A 57 -0.13 -8.39 21.67
N THR A 58 -0.95 -9.06 20.84
CA THR A 58 -0.51 -9.57 19.53
C THR A 58 -0.20 -8.43 18.58
N LEU A 59 -1.05 -7.41 18.51
CA LEU A 59 -0.79 -6.21 17.75
C LEU A 59 0.54 -5.53 18.17
N ARG A 60 0.80 -5.44 19.47
CA ARG A 60 2.08 -4.95 20.01
C ARG A 60 3.25 -5.81 19.56
N ARG A 61 3.12 -7.14 19.61
CA ARG A 61 4.16 -8.08 19.18
C ARG A 61 4.49 -7.93 17.69
N TYR A 62 3.51 -7.71 16.82
CA TYR A 62 3.77 -7.43 15.40
C TYR A 62 4.65 -6.18 15.18
N MET A 63 4.61 -5.20 16.09
CA MET A 63 5.45 -4.00 16.06
C MET A 63 6.81 -4.15 16.78
N GLN A 64 7.12 -5.33 17.32
CA GLN A 64 8.39 -5.62 17.99
C GLN A 64 9.33 -6.36 17.04
N GLN A 65 10.57 -5.88 16.91
CA GLN A 65 11.59 -6.52 16.06
C GLN A 65 11.98 -7.92 16.56
N SER A 66 11.94 -8.13 17.88
CA SER A 66 12.27 -9.42 18.51
C SER A 66 11.18 -10.48 18.35
N TYR A 67 10.01 -10.14 17.79
CA TYR A 67 8.94 -11.11 17.60
C TYR A 67 9.25 -12.00 16.37
N PRO A 68 9.46 -13.32 16.57
CA PRO A 68 10.00 -14.19 15.55
C PRO A 68 8.96 -14.68 14.54
N CYS A 69 7.66 -14.51 14.83
CA CYS A 69 6.62 -14.95 13.92
C CYS A 69 6.41 -13.94 12.79
N MET A 70 5.93 -14.45 11.66
CA MET A 70 5.55 -13.65 10.50
C MET A 70 4.48 -12.61 10.84
N ARG A 71 4.50 -11.48 10.12
CA ARG A 71 3.41 -10.49 10.13
C ARG A 71 2.43 -10.77 8.99
N PRO A 72 1.16 -11.12 9.27
CA PRO A 72 0.19 -11.39 8.23
C PRO A 72 -0.14 -10.13 7.40
N ILE A 73 -0.22 -10.28 6.07
CA ILE A 73 -0.49 -9.17 5.16
C ILE A 73 -1.82 -8.45 5.45
N HIS A 74 -2.85 -9.20 5.83
CA HIS A 74 -4.17 -8.65 6.12
C HIS A 74 -4.15 -7.73 7.35
N VAL A 75 -3.27 -7.97 8.33
CA VAL A 75 -3.10 -7.09 9.50
C VAL A 75 -2.48 -5.76 9.09
N VAL A 76 -1.48 -5.80 8.21
CA VAL A 76 -0.85 -4.58 7.67
C VAL A 76 -1.86 -3.80 6.81
N ALA A 77 -2.63 -4.50 5.97
CA ALA A 77 -3.72 -3.92 5.19
C ALA A 77 -4.78 -3.26 6.07
N ALA A 78 -5.25 -3.94 7.10
CA ALA A 78 -6.19 -3.40 8.08
C ALA A 78 -5.62 -2.15 8.79
N MET A 79 -4.37 -2.19 9.22
CA MET A 79 -3.71 -1.04 9.83
C MET A 79 -3.59 0.15 8.87
N SER A 80 -3.30 -0.10 7.58
CA SER A 80 -3.24 0.94 6.56
C SER A 80 -4.58 1.66 6.42
N TRP A 81 -5.70 0.92 6.52
CA TRP A 81 -7.03 1.50 6.47
C TRP A 81 -7.38 2.26 7.74
N VAL A 82 -7.22 1.62 8.90
CA VAL A 82 -7.59 2.18 10.22
C VAL A 82 -6.81 3.46 10.54
N LEU A 83 -5.55 3.52 10.13
CA LEU A 83 -4.70 4.69 10.33
C LEU A 83 -4.83 5.72 9.20
N MET A 84 -5.54 5.38 8.12
CA MET A 84 -5.62 6.17 6.89
C MET A 84 -4.23 6.51 6.35
N VAL A 85 -3.39 5.48 6.24
CA VAL A 85 -2.03 5.57 5.73
C VAL A 85 -1.90 4.62 4.54
N PRO A 86 -1.39 5.07 3.39
CA PRO A 86 -1.11 4.19 2.26
C PRO A 86 -0.24 3.00 2.65
N MET A 87 -0.51 1.80 2.11
CA MET A 87 0.35 0.62 2.33
C MET A 87 1.81 0.91 1.97
N THR A 88 2.05 1.74 0.96
CA THR A 88 3.39 2.16 0.50
C THR A 88 4.19 2.84 1.60
N SER A 89 3.55 3.51 2.55
CA SER A 89 4.24 4.16 3.66
C SER A 89 4.85 3.13 4.64
N PHE A 90 4.34 1.89 4.68
CA PHE A 90 4.97 0.80 5.43
C PHE A 90 6.24 0.28 4.74
N TYR A 91 6.56 0.78 3.56
CA TYR A 91 7.71 0.37 2.77
C TYR A 91 8.94 1.20 3.13
N TYR A 92 8.79 2.18 4.03
CA TYR A 92 9.83 3.10 4.47
C TYR A 92 11.08 2.42 5.05
N ALA A 93 10.91 1.38 5.87
CA ALA A 93 12.03 0.62 6.43
C ALA A 93 12.63 -0.37 5.42
N LEU A 94 11.89 -0.69 4.35
CA LEU A 94 12.40 -1.55 3.30
C LEU A 94 13.36 -0.75 2.43
N LYS A 95 14.50 -1.34 2.06
CA LYS A 95 15.43 -0.80 1.04
C LYS A 95 14.79 -0.62 -0.35
N VAL A 96 13.48 -0.85 -0.47
CA VAL A 96 12.64 -0.67 -1.65
C VAL A 96 12.49 0.81 -2.03
N ARG A 97 12.95 1.76 -1.19
CA ARG A 97 13.02 3.19 -1.55
C ARG A 97 13.68 3.43 -2.91
N GLU A 98 14.71 2.66 -3.24
CA GLU A 98 15.42 2.75 -4.53
C GLU A 98 14.55 2.37 -5.73
N HIS A 99 13.49 1.57 -5.50
CA HIS A 99 12.55 1.15 -6.54
C HIS A 99 11.38 2.12 -6.69
N TYR A 100 11.22 3.09 -5.78
CA TYR A 100 10.30 4.22 -5.89
C TYR A 100 11.12 5.51 -6.09
N ARG A 101 11.58 5.75 -7.33
CA ARG A 101 12.37 6.95 -7.68
C ARG A 101 11.66 8.22 -7.18
N GLY A 102 12.39 9.06 -6.43
CA GLY A 102 11.87 10.34 -5.91
C GLY A 102 11.36 10.29 -4.46
N MET A 103 11.32 9.11 -3.83
CA MET A 103 10.91 8.92 -2.43
C MET A 103 12.05 9.24 -1.45
N ASP A 104 12.32 10.53 -1.22
CA ASP A 104 13.18 10.98 -0.13
C ASP A 104 12.44 11.01 1.22
N ASP A 105 13.17 11.23 2.32
CA ASP A 105 12.56 11.22 3.67
C ASP A 105 11.39 12.20 3.82
N LYS A 106 11.38 13.31 3.07
CA LYS A 106 10.30 14.30 3.10
C LYS A 106 9.07 13.86 2.31
N ALA A 107 9.26 13.25 1.16
CA ALA A 107 8.16 12.60 0.45
C ALA A 107 7.50 11.52 1.33
N ILE A 108 8.29 10.78 2.11
CA ILE A 108 7.75 9.75 3.00
C ILE A 108 7.00 10.37 4.19
N GLU A 109 7.55 11.41 4.83
CA GLU A 109 6.84 12.19 5.85
C GLU A 109 5.47 12.67 5.33
N ALA A 110 5.43 13.14 4.09
CA ALA A 110 4.22 13.57 3.40
C ALA A 110 3.20 12.42 3.19
N LEU A 111 3.66 11.23 2.76
CA LEU A 111 2.80 10.07 2.56
C LEU A 111 2.08 9.60 3.83
N TYR A 112 2.67 9.78 5.01
CA TYR A 112 1.96 9.47 6.27
C TYR A 112 0.81 10.43 6.56
N CYS A 113 0.84 11.63 5.97
CA CYS A 113 -0.14 12.67 6.22
C CYS A 113 -1.28 12.64 5.19
N VAL A 114 -0.98 12.23 3.96
CA VAL A 114 -1.85 12.41 2.79
C VAL A 114 -3.19 11.68 2.90
N GLY A 115 -3.22 10.52 3.54
CA GLY A 115 -4.44 9.73 3.65
C GLY A 115 -5.47 10.33 4.62
N ARG A 116 -5.08 11.31 5.44
CA ARG A 116 -5.99 11.97 6.39
C ARG A 116 -6.66 13.22 5.85
N LEU A 117 -6.14 13.77 4.75
CA LEU A 117 -6.71 14.98 4.17
C LEU A 117 -8.01 14.59 3.47
N PRO A 118 -9.10 15.35 3.65
CA PRO A 118 -10.25 15.21 2.78
C PRO A 118 -9.88 15.54 1.33
N GLU A 119 -10.69 15.08 0.39
CA GLU A 119 -10.39 15.16 -1.05
C GLU A 119 -10.06 16.57 -1.52
N GLU A 120 -10.91 17.53 -1.19
CA GLU A 120 -10.73 18.92 -1.60
C GLU A 120 -9.42 19.51 -1.08
N GLN A 121 -9.06 19.23 0.18
CA GLN A 121 -7.82 19.76 0.76
C GLN A 121 -6.57 19.08 0.22
N PHE A 122 -6.68 17.81 -0.17
CA PHE A 122 -5.59 17.14 -0.87
C PHE A 122 -5.30 17.81 -2.23
N TYR A 123 -6.32 18.07 -3.04
CA TYR A 123 -6.12 18.75 -4.32
C TYR A 123 -5.70 20.22 -4.17
N LEU A 124 -6.22 20.92 -3.16
CA LEU A 124 -5.76 22.25 -2.82
C LEU A 124 -4.27 22.25 -2.43
N TYR A 125 -3.84 21.28 -1.63
CA TYR A 125 -2.44 21.09 -1.28
C TYR A 125 -1.58 20.85 -2.53
N LEU A 126 -2.00 19.97 -3.45
CA LEU A 126 -1.28 19.74 -4.69
C LEU A 126 -1.15 21.01 -5.53
N LYS A 127 -2.21 21.84 -5.60
CA LYS A 127 -2.16 23.13 -6.27
C LYS A 127 -1.13 24.08 -5.63
N MET A 128 -1.07 24.11 -4.29
CA MET A 128 -0.05 24.88 -3.57
C MET A 128 1.37 24.38 -3.89
N VAL A 129 1.56 23.05 -3.94
CA VAL A 129 2.85 22.44 -4.29
C VAL A 129 3.26 22.74 -5.73
N SER A 130 2.33 22.61 -6.69
CA SER A 130 2.54 22.95 -8.09
C SER A 130 2.95 24.42 -8.26
N ASN A 131 2.42 25.32 -7.41
CA ASN A 131 2.83 26.72 -7.39
C ASN A 131 4.29 26.95 -6.95
N LEU A 132 4.91 25.99 -6.24
CA LEU A 132 6.33 26.03 -5.86
C LEU A 132 7.27 25.50 -6.96
N MET A 133 6.73 24.92 -8.03
CA MET A 133 7.48 24.43 -9.18
C MET A 133 7.79 25.55 -10.18
N GLY A 134 8.90 25.40 -10.91
CA GLY A 134 9.16 26.19 -12.12
C GLY A 134 8.16 25.86 -13.24
N SER A 135 8.08 26.70 -14.28
CA SER A 135 7.09 26.56 -15.36
C SER A 135 7.16 25.22 -16.09
N GLU A 136 8.35 24.76 -16.44
CA GLU A 136 8.55 23.47 -17.13
C GLU A 136 8.16 22.29 -16.25
N ALA A 137 8.61 22.27 -14.99
CA ALA A 137 8.26 21.23 -14.02
C ALA A 137 6.75 21.19 -13.75
N ARG A 138 6.09 22.35 -13.69
CA ARG A 138 4.64 22.45 -13.55
C ARG A 138 3.91 21.86 -14.74
N ALA A 139 4.30 22.22 -15.97
CA ALA A 139 3.70 21.67 -17.18
C ALA A 139 3.84 20.13 -17.23
N HIS A 140 5.00 19.61 -16.83
CA HIS A 140 5.20 18.16 -16.74
C HIS A 140 4.29 17.50 -15.69
N PHE A 141 4.14 18.13 -14.52
CA PHE A 141 3.25 17.63 -13.47
C PHE A 141 1.77 17.64 -13.90
N ASP A 142 1.33 18.69 -14.59
CA ASP A 142 -0.05 18.82 -15.05
C ASP A 142 -0.41 17.73 -16.08
N VAL A 143 0.52 17.40 -16.99
CA VAL A 143 0.36 16.29 -17.95
C VAL A 143 0.28 14.96 -17.21
N PHE A 144 1.21 14.69 -16.30
CA PHE A 144 1.22 13.46 -15.49
C PHE A 144 -0.08 13.30 -14.69
N GLN A 145 -0.57 14.37 -14.06
CA GLN A 145 -1.80 14.35 -13.30
C GLN A 145 -3.01 14.02 -14.19
N ALA A 146 -3.10 14.62 -15.38
CA ALA A 146 -4.19 14.36 -16.32
C ALA A 146 -4.17 12.90 -16.81
N GLU A 147 -2.99 12.37 -17.16
CA GLU A 147 -2.81 10.97 -17.57
C GLU A 147 -3.26 10.01 -16.46
N LEU A 148 -2.73 10.19 -15.24
CA LEU A 148 -3.05 9.32 -14.09
C LEU A 148 -4.55 9.29 -13.77
N LEU A 149 -5.22 10.45 -13.78
CA LEU A 149 -6.65 10.55 -13.49
C LEU A 149 -7.53 9.98 -14.61
N SER A 150 -7.03 9.99 -15.86
CA SER A 150 -7.73 9.39 -17.00
C SER A 150 -7.69 7.86 -16.99
N GLU A 151 -6.58 7.28 -16.50
CA GLU A 151 -6.41 5.82 -16.38
C GLU A 151 -7.13 5.25 -15.16
N THR A 152 -7.24 6.04 -14.09
CA THR A 152 -7.80 5.61 -12.82
C THR A 152 -8.83 6.62 -12.33
N THR A 153 -10.12 6.39 -12.61
CA THR A 153 -11.22 7.16 -12.01
C THR A 153 -11.92 6.28 -10.97
N PRO A 154 -11.65 6.47 -9.67
CA PRO A 154 -12.39 5.77 -8.62
C PRO A 154 -13.88 6.09 -8.72
N SER A 155 -14.73 5.10 -8.48
CA SER A 155 -16.19 5.24 -8.57
C SER A 155 -16.83 6.01 -7.40
N SER A 156 -16.07 6.24 -6.33
CA SER A 156 -16.58 6.71 -5.04
C SER A 156 -15.83 7.95 -4.57
N CYS A 157 -16.50 8.83 -3.83
CA CYS A 157 -15.86 9.95 -3.14
C CYS A 157 -14.85 9.43 -2.11
N TYR A 158 -13.67 10.05 -2.00
CA TYR A 158 -12.66 9.61 -1.04
C TYR A 158 -13.15 9.64 0.41
N ASP A 159 -13.89 10.70 0.76
CA ASP A 159 -14.29 11.00 2.13
C ASP A 159 -15.33 10.01 2.68
N ASP A 160 -15.96 9.22 1.80
CA ASP A 160 -16.89 8.14 2.15
C ASP A 160 -16.19 6.79 2.41
N LEU A 161 -14.87 6.71 2.22
CA LEU A 161 -14.09 5.47 2.27
C LEU A 161 -13.33 5.27 3.59
N LEU A 162 -13.73 6.03 4.62
CA LEU A 162 -13.16 5.93 5.96
C LEU A 162 -13.35 4.52 6.55
N PRO A 163 -12.43 4.07 7.40
CA PRO A 163 -12.55 2.78 8.07
C PRO A 163 -13.81 2.73 8.95
N PRO A 164 -14.39 1.55 9.17
CA PRO A 164 -15.45 1.40 10.17
C PRO A 164 -14.91 1.78 11.57
N LYS A 165 -15.81 2.20 12.47
CA LYS A 165 -15.43 2.57 13.86
C LYS A 165 -14.63 1.45 14.55
N VAL A 166 -15.07 0.21 14.33
CA VAL A 166 -14.36 -1.00 14.75
C VAL A 166 -14.32 -1.96 13.57
N LEU A 167 -13.11 -2.36 13.16
CA LEU A 167 -12.89 -3.34 12.10
C LEU A 167 -12.74 -4.74 12.70
N ASP A 168 -13.58 -5.69 12.31
CA ASP A 168 -13.38 -7.10 12.63
C ASP A 168 -12.29 -7.69 11.72
N ILE A 169 -11.13 -7.98 12.31
CA ILE A 169 -9.96 -8.46 11.56
C ILE A 169 -10.20 -9.84 10.93
N ASN A 170 -11.02 -10.69 11.53
CA ASN A 170 -11.24 -12.05 11.04
C ASN A 170 -12.14 -12.03 9.82
N SER A 171 -13.24 -11.28 9.90
CA SER A 171 -14.12 -11.00 8.76
C SER A 171 -13.34 -10.31 7.63
N PHE A 172 -12.51 -9.32 7.97
CA PHE A 172 -11.65 -8.66 6.99
C PHE A 172 -10.67 -9.62 6.32
N ALA A 173 -10.02 -10.52 7.08
CA ALA A 173 -9.10 -11.51 6.54
C ALA A 173 -9.80 -12.49 5.59
N ILE A 174 -11.00 -12.98 5.94
CA ILE A 174 -11.82 -13.84 5.10
C ILE A 174 -12.04 -13.19 3.72
N ASP A 175 -12.58 -11.96 3.71
CA ASP A 175 -12.92 -11.25 2.48
C ASP A 175 -11.66 -10.84 1.68
N TYR A 176 -10.61 -10.41 2.38
CA TYR A 176 -9.33 -10.05 1.79
C TYR A 176 -8.69 -11.23 1.07
N TYR A 177 -8.49 -12.38 1.74
CA TYR A 177 -7.83 -13.53 1.12
C TYR A 177 -8.68 -14.18 0.04
N ARG A 178 -10.00 -14.17 0.15
CA ARG A 178 -10.88 -14.58 -0.95
C ARG A 178 -10.65 -13.71 -2.19
N SER A 179 -10.57 -12.40 -2.02
CA SER A 179 -10.32 -11.47 -3.12
C SER A 179 -8.96 -11.71 -3.77
N ILE A 180 -7.90 -11.89 -2.97
CA ILE A 180 -6.57 -12.27 -3.46
C ILE A 180 -6.63 -13.61 -4.22
N ALA A 181 -7.29 -14.63 -3.69
CA ALA A 181 -7.37 -15.94 -4.31
C ALA A 181 -7.98 -15.88 -5.72
N ILE A 182 -9.08 -15.13 -5.88
CA ILE A 182 -9.77 -14.94 -7.16
C ILE A 182 -8.88 -14.16 -8.14
N THR A 183 -8.39 -13.00 -7.71
CA THR A 183 -7.68 -12.06 -8.59
C THR A 183 -6.29 -12.57 -8.97
N LEU A 184 -5.58 -13.24 -8.06
CA LEU A 184 -4.27 -13.82 -8.33
C LEU A 184 -4.38 -15.03 -9.25
N ARG A 185 -5.41 -15.86 -9.09
CA ARG A 185 -5.71 -16.96 -10.03
C ARG A 185 -5.98 -16.43 -11.43
N ARG A 186 -6.83 -15.40 -11.56
CA ARG A 186 -7.11 -14.75 -12.85
C ARG A 186 -5.82 -14.18 -13.46
N PHE A 187 -5.06 -13.39 -12.69
CA PHE A 187 -3.78 -12.84 -13.12
C PHE A 187 -2.82 -13.92 -13.64
N ARG A 188 -2.67 -15.03 -12.91
CA ARG A 188 -1.82 -16.16 -13.34
C ARG A 188 -2.30 -16.76 -14.66
N GLN A 189 -3.60 -17.03 -14.77
CA GLN A 189 -4.21 -17.65 -15.95
C GLN A 189 -4.12 -16.74 -17.18
N ASP A 190 -4.47 -15.46 -17.03
CA ASP A 190 -4.48 -14.47 -18.10
C ASP A 190 -3.08 -14.20 -18.66
N ASN A 191 -2.04 -14.40 -17.84
CA ASN A 191 -0.63 -14.21 -18.23
C ASN A 191 0.10 -15.54 -18.52
N ASN A 192 -0.62 -16.67 -18.50
CA ASN A 192 -0.09 -18.02 -18.70
C ASN A 192 1.13 -18.35 -17.81
N ILE A 193 1.09 -17.92 -16.54
CA ILE A 193 2.20 -18.12 -15.59
C ILE A 193 2.09 -19.51 -14.95
N PRO A 194 3.12 -20.37 -15.04
CA PRO A 194 3.15 -21.66 -14.34
C PRO A 194 3.08 -21.52 -12.81
N ILE A 195 2.51 -22.51 -12.13
CA ILE A 195 2.36 -22.51 -10.66
C ILE A 195 3.72 -22.44 -9.95
N ASP A 196 4.71 -23.17 -10.44
CA ASP A 196 6.07 -23.16 -9.88
C ASP A 196 6.73 -21.78 -10.01
N VAL A 197 6.57 -21.11 -11.15
CA VAL A 197 7.14 -19.78 -11.38
C VAL A 197 6.53 -18.76 -10.42
N ILE A 198 5.20 -18.67 -10.35
CA ILE A 198 4.55 -17.70 -9.46
C ILE A 198 4.76 -18.03 -7.98
N ALA A 199 4.79 -19.31 -7.60
CA ALA A 199 5.12 -19.70 -6.23
C ALA A 199 6.52 -19.20 -5.83
N ARG A 200 7.52 -19.40 -6.70
CA ARG A 200 8.90 -18.91 -6.49
C ARG A 200 8.96 -17.40 -6.44
N VAL A 201 8.28 -16.69 -7.35
CA VAL A 201 8.19 -15.22 -7.32
C VAL A 201 7.62 -14.73 -5.99
N LEU A 202 6.57 -15.37 -5.48
CA LEU A 202 5.93 -15.01 -4.21
C LEU A 202 6.66 -15.51 -2.96
N GLY A 203 7.69 -16.35 -3.12
CA GLY A 203 8.47 -16.87 -2.00
C GLY A 203 7.72 -17.95 -1.23
N LEU A 204 6.89 -18.71 -1.94
CA LEU A 204 6.03 -19.75 -1.43
C LEU A 204 6.44 -21.09 -2.02
N THR A 205 6.15 -22.18 -1.31
CA THR A 205 6.11 -23.50 -1.94
C THR A 205 4.89 -23.60 -2.87
N GLU A 206 4.94 -24.48 -3.87
CA GLU A 206 3.79 -24.74 -4.74
C GLU A 206 2.53 -25.10 -3.94
N HIS A 207 2.69 -25.88 -2.86
CA HIS A 207 1.58 -26.21 -1.97
C HIS A 207 0.98 -24.96 -1.30
N GLN A 208 1.82 -24.06 -0.76
CA GLN A 208 1.35 -22.80 -0.17
C GLN A 208 0.67 -21.92 -1.22
N TYR A 209 1.17 -21.89 -2.46
CA TYR A 209 0.56 -21.16 -3.55
C TYR A 209 -0.81 -21.71 -3.94
N VAL A 210 -0.95 -23.03 -4.04
CA VAL A 210 -2.25 -23.66 -4.32
C VAL A 210 -3.28 -23.33 -3.23
N VAL A 211 -2.84 -23.25 -1.96
CA VAL A 211 -3.71 -22.78 -0.86
C VAL A 211 -4.05 -21.30 -1.00
N LEU A 212 -3.13 -20.45 -1.46
CA LEU A 212 -3.39 -19.03 -1.69
C LEU A 212 -4.47 -18.78 -2.74
N GLU A 213 -4.55 -19.63 -3.78
CA GLU A 213 -5.61 -19.56 -4.79
C GLU A 213 -6.93 -20.23 -4.36
N ASP A 214 -6.99 -20.90 -3.21
CA ASP A 214 -8.19 -21.60 -2.75
C ASP A 214 -9.11 -20.65 -1.98
N THR A 215 -10.24 -20.27 -2.59
CA THR A 215 -11.22 -19.35 -1.99
C THR A 215 -11.87 -19.88 -0.72
N ASN A 216 -11.76 -21.19 -0.45
CA ASN A 216 -12.35 -21.83 0.73
C ASN A 216 -11.35 -22.03 1.87
N LYS A 217 -10.06 -21.72 1.64
CA LYS A 217 -9.02 -21.86 2.66
C LYS A 217 -8.45 -20.50 3.01
N ILE A 218 -8.56 -20.15 4.28
CA ILE A 218 -7.99 -18.92 4.80
C ILE A 218 -6.74 -19.30 5.58
N ARG A 219 -5.61 -18.73 5.15
CA ARG A 219 -4.33 -18.91 5.81
C ARG A 219 -3.62 -17.58 5.85
N ASP A 220 -2.85 -17.37 6.91
CA ASP A 220 -1.99 -16.22 7.00
C ASP A 220 -0.81 -16.32 6.04
N PHE A 221 -0.64 -15.27 5.23
CA PHE A 221 0.50 -15.10 4.34
C PHE A 221 1.32 -13.88 4.76
N SER A 222 2.64 -13.98 4.60
CA SER A 222 3.57 -12.90 4.97
C SER A 222 3.27 -11.66 4.15
N VAL A 223 3.40 -10.48 4.75
CA VAL A 223 3.31 -9.21 4.01
C VAL A 223 4.17 -9.19 2.73
N ALA A 224 5.27 -9.96 2.70
CA ALA A 224 6.15 -10.12 1.55
C ALA A 224 5.43 -10.46 0.23
N ILE A 225 4.35 -11.24 0.27
CA ILE A 225 3.67 -11.69 -0.97
C ILE A 225 3.13 -10.50 -1.79
N GLY A 226 2.56 -9.48 -1.14
CA GLY A 226 2.02 -8.29 -1.82
C GLY A 226 3.12 -7.43 -2.47
N PHE A 227 4.33 -7.46 -1.92
CA PHE A 227 5.48 -6.78 -2.50
C PHE A 227 6.08 -7.56 -3.66
N ARG A 228 6.27 -8.86 -3.44
CA ARG A 228 6.88 -9.76 -4.40
C ARG A 228 6.07 -9.84 -5.68
N VAL A 229 4.73 -9.84 -5.60
CA VAL A 229 3.89 -9.80 -6.81
C VAL A 229 4.11 -8.50 -7.59
N LYS A 230 4.19 -7.35 -6.91
CA LYS A 230 4.40 -6.07 -7.59
C LYS A 230 5.79 -5.98 -8.22
N VAL A 231 6.84 -6.24 -7.44
CA VAL A 231 8.23 -6.08 -7.89
C VAL A 231 8.62 -7.20 -8.86
N GLY A 232 8.24 -8.44 -8.56
CA GLY A 232 8.60 -9.60 -9.38
C GLY A 232 8.02 -9.55 -10.78
N PHE A 233 6.81 -9.01 -10.92
CA PHE A 233 6.10 -8.89 -12.19
C PHE A 233 6.05 -7.46 -12.74
N GLU A 234 6.78 -6.53 -12.12
CA GLU A 234 6.92 -5.14 -12.56
C GLU A 234 5.58 -4.41 -12.75
N LEU A 235 4.62 -4.72 -11.87
CA LEU A 235 3.29 -4.16 -11.94
C LEU A 235 3.32 -2.69 -11.54
N TYR A 236 2.70 -1.85 -12.36
CA TYR A 236 2.48 -0.44 -12.04
C TYR A 236 1.69 -0.29 -10.73
N SER A 237 0.64 -1.11 -10.58
CA SER A 237 -0.21 -1.16 -9.39
C SER A 237 -0.53 -2.60 -8.98
N HIS A 238 -0.72 -2.82 -7.68
CA HIS A 238 -1.19 -4.07 -7.10
C HIS A 238 -2.57 -3.92 -6.43
N VAL A 239 -3.23 -2.77 -6.64
CA VAL A 239 -4.52 -2.45 -6.00
C VAL A 239 -5.63 -3.40 -6.47
N ASN A 240 -5.57 -3.86 -7.71
CA ASN A 240 -6.59 -4.72 -8.30
C ASN A 240 -6.67 -6.11 -7.65
N PHE A 241 -5.67 -6.53 -6.87
CA PHE A 241 -5.77 -7.80 -6.15
C PHE A 241 -6.85 -7.81 -5.05
N THR A 242 -7.34 -6.64 -4.63
CA THR A 242 -8.44 -6.53 -3.67
C THR A 242 -9.80 -6.25 -4.32
N SER A 243 -9.91 -6.24 -5.66
CA SER A 243 -11.12 -5.81 -6.37
C SER A 243 -12.36 -6.69 -6.15
N GLU A 244 -12.16 -7.92 -5.69
CA GLU A 244 -13.23 -8.90 -5.45
C GLU A 244 -13.66 -8.96 -3.96
N MET A 245 -13.26 -7.98 -3.13
CA MET A 245 -13.75 -7.86 -1.76
C MET A 245 -15.22 -7.45 -1.78
N GLN A 246 -16.07 -8.22 -1.08
CA GLN A 246 -17.52 -8.02 -1.09
C GLN A 246 -18.05 -7.45 0.23
N GLN A 247 -17.44 -7.83 1.36
CA GLN A 247 -17.85 -7.35 2.67
C GLN A 247 -17.24 -5.98 2.98
N PHE A 248 -16.01 -5.73 2.52
CA PHE A 248 -15.31 -4.47 2.71
C PHE A 248 -14.86 -3.84 1.37
N PRO A 249 -15.77 -3.58 0.42
CA PRO A 249 -15.42 -3.02 -0.89
C PRO A 249 -14.79 -1.62 -0.79
N GLN A 250 -15.12 -0.87 0.26
CA GLN A 250 -14.57 0.45 0.52
C GLN A 250 -13.05 0.40 0.72
N PHE A 251 -12.51 -0.71 1.24
CA PHE A 251 -11.07 -0.89 1.35
C PHE A 251 -10.41 -0.87 -0.03
N HIS A 252 -10.93 -1.64 -1.00
CA HIS A 252 -10.38 -1.63 -2.36
C HIS A 252 -10.49 -0.25 -3.02
N GLN A 253 -11.64 0.41 -2.90
CA GLN A 253 -11.84 1.76 -3.42
C GLN A 253 -10.86 2.76 -2.79
N LEU A 254 -10.65 2.67 -1.47
CA LEU A 254 -9.67 3.50 -0.78
C LEU A 254 -8.25 3.24 -1.32
N ARG A 255 -7.89 1.99 -1.58
CA ARG A 255 -6.57 1.63 -2.13
C ARG A 255 -6.36 2.24 -3.51
N GLN A 256 -7.40 2.37 -4.35
CA GLN A 256 -7.30 3.06 -5.64
C GLN A 256 -6.99 4.54 -5.46
N HIS A 257 -7.76 5.22 -4.58
CA HIS A 257 -7.50 6.61 -4.23
C HIS A 257 -6.12 6.83 -3.63
N GLN A 258 -5.72 6.00 -2.67
CA GLN A 258 -4.40 6.07 -2.05
C GLN A 258 -3.29 5.91 -3.10
N HIS A 259 -3.45 5.01 -4.08
CA HIS A 259 -2.48 4.87 -5.15
C HIS A 259 -2.34 6.13 -6.01
N ILE A 260 -3.45 6.80 -6.36
CA ILE A 260 -3.44 8.08 -7.07
C ILE A 260 -2.72 9.14 -6.23
N ARG A 261 -3.13 9.29 -4.96
CA ARG A 261 -2.54 10.27 -4.04
C ARG A 261 -1.05 10.05 -3.85
N ASP A 262 -0.63 8.81 -3.64
CA ASP A 262 0.78 8.43 -3.51
C ASP A 262 1.58 8.84 -4.75
N SER A 263 1.05 8.52 -5.93
CA SER A 263 1.72 8.80 -7.20
C SER A 263 1.87 10.31 -7.44
N LEU A 264 0.83 11.09 -7.13
CA LEU A 264 0.87 12.55 -7.22
C LEU A 264 1.85 13.17 -6.20
N ILE A 265 1.91 12.66 -4.97
CA ILE A 265 2.88 13.12 -3.97
C ILE A 265 4.31 12.80 -4.41
N VAL A 266 4.58 11.56 -4.81
CA VAL A 266 5.93 11.15 -5.24
C VAL A 266 6.39 11.95 -6.45
N GLU A 267 5.53 12.12 -7.46
CA GLU A 267 5.89 12.86 -8.67
C GLU A 267 6.05 14.36 -8.39
N SER A 268 5.15 14.96 -7.60
CA SER A 268 5.29 16.37 -7.23
C SER A 268 6.59 16.63 -6.47
N PHE A 269 6.93 15.79 -5.48
CA PHE A 269 8.20 15.93 -4.76
C PHE A 269 9.40 15.70 -5.67
N ARG A 270 9.37 14.74 -6.60
CA ARG A 270 10.45 14.51 -7.57
C ARG A 270 10.79 15.76 -8.37
N LEU A 271 9.80 16.58 -8.70
CA LEU A 271 9.92 17.80 -9.50
C LEU A 271 10.27 19.06 -8.69
N LEU A 272 10.24 19.00 -7.36
CA LEU A 272 10.62 20.10 -6.48
C LEU A 272 12.13 20.14 -6.23
N ASN A 273 12.67 21.35 -6.10
CA ASN A 273 14.00 21.55 -5.51
C ASN A 273 13.97 21.30 -3.99
N THR A 274 15.14 21.08 -3.38
CA THR A 274 15.28 20.73 -1.95
C THR A 274 14.60 21.71 -1.00
N LYS A 275 14.68 23.03 -1.26
CA LYS A 275 14.06 24.04 -0.40
C LYS A 275 12.54 23.97 -0.48
N SER A 276 11.99 23.84 -1.69
CA SER A 276 10.55 23.70 -1.90
C SER A 276 10.00 22.39 -1.32
N LYS A 277 10.77 21.29 -1.38
CA LYS A 277 10.40 20.01 -0.74
C LYS A 277 10.17 20.14 0.76
N SER A 278 11.08 20.81 1.47
CA SER A 278 10.92 21.05 2.90
C SER A 278 9.66 21.87 3.19
N CYS A 279 9.44 22.95 2.43
CA CYS A 279 8.23 23.77 2.56
C CYS A 279 6.93 22.97 2.30
N ALA A 280 6.90 22.16 1.25
CA ALA A 280 5.77 21.31 0.90
C ALA A 280 5.49 20.25 1.99
N SER A 281 6.53 19.66 2.57
CA SER A 281 6.42 18.69 3.67
C SER A 281 5.88 19.34 4.95
N ASP A 282 6.40 20.51 5.31
CA ASP A 282 5.98 21.25 6.50
C ASP A 282 4.51 21.68 6.38
N LEU A 283 4.10 22.19 5.21
CA LEU A 283 2.72 22.55 4.93
C LEU A 283 1.77 21.36 5.13
N LEU A 284 2.12 20.19 4.57
CA LEU A 284 1.28 18.99 4.70
C LEU A 284 1.22 18.49 6.15
N SER A 285 2.32 18.58 6.88
CA SER A 285 2.38 18.24 8.31
C SER A 285 1.49 19.17 9.15
N VAL A 286 1.38 20.45 8.79
CA VAL A 286 0.46 21.39 9.45
C VAL A 286 -0.99 21.07 9.08
N LEU A 287 -1.30 20.89 7.79
CA LEU A 287 -2.64 20.57 7.33
C LEU A 287 -3.16 19.27 7.94
N SER A 288 -2.34 18.21 7.96
CA SER A 288 -2.76 16.94 8.53
C SER A 288 -3.10 17.05 10.01
N LYS A 289 -2.39 17.88 10.79
CA LYS A 289 -2.71 18.12 12.21
C LYS A 289 -4.09 18.72 12.43
N VAL A 290 -4.62 19.49 11.48
CA VAL A 290 -5.99 20.03 11.57
C VAL A 290 -7.00 18.88 11.48
N TYR A 291 -6.77 17.94 10.56
CA TYR A 291 -7.64 16.79 10.33
C TYR A 291 -7.35 15.57 11.23
N ILE A 292 -6.30 15.63 12.05
CA ILE A 292 -5.94 14.58 13.04
C ILE A 292 -6.97 14.49 14.19
N LYS A 293 -7.85 15.47 14.35
CA LYS A 293 -8.96 15.43 15.31
C LYS A 293 -10.27 15.08 14.63
N ASN A 294 -10.44 13.81 14.27
CA ASN A 294 -11.78 13.25 14.15
C ASN A 294 -12.14 12.60 15.49
N GLU A 295 -12.54 13.45 16.45
CA GLU A 295 -13.51 13.03 17.46
C GLU A 295 -14.85 12.86 16.71
N THR A 296 -15.26 11.61 16.50
CA THR A 296 -16.68 11.14 16.46
C THR A 296 -16.77 9.63 16.31
#